data_AF-A0A5K3F7Z6-F1
#
_entry.id   AF-A0A5K3F7Z6-F1
#
_cell.length_a   1.000
_cell.length_b   1.000
_cell.length_c   1.000
_cell.angle_alpha   90.00
_cell.angle_beta   90.00
_cell.angle_gamma   90.00
#
_symmetry.space_group_name_H-M   'P 1'
#
loop_
_entity.id
_entity.type
_entity.pdbx_description
1 polymer ?
#
loop_
_entity_poly.entity_id
_entity_poly.type
_entity_poly.pdbx_seq_one_letter_code
_entity_poly.pdbx_strand_id
1 'polypeptide(L)'
;MWCFIKHPFGRRLESLSVVEGGIIRSHLSMRFWLFLCRETADAIVTGRGGQVERLVVAALEISSSTTQLLVSSRVKASTTSKCLAGLENAAKEVSKMTGKVVAAANNASSTDKQLDNMDFAKLSFTQAHKEEVDTQVRVLELEAQLTAERMRLAGIRRFNYSNSAEFEQVRPRRCSP
;
A
#
# COMPACT_ATOMS: atom_id res chain seq x y z
N MET A 1 -6.91 6.77 -9.83
CA MET A 1 -5.97 7.85 -10.21
C MET A 1 -4.98 8.00 -9.06
N TRP A 2 -3.78 7.40 -9.17
CA TRP A 2 -2.82 7.24 -8.07
C TRP A 2 -2.03 8.54 -7.84
N CYS A 3 -2.18 9.13 -6.65
CA CYS A 3 -1.55 10.40 -6.28
C CYS A 3 -0.07 10.25 -5.95
N PHE A 4 0.68 11.17 -6.54
CA PHE A 4 2.13 11.37 -6.49
C PHE A 4 2.60 11.63 -5.05
N ILE A 5 3.28 10.66 -4.44
CA ILE A 5 4.08 10.87 -3.22
C ILE A 5 5.25 11.79 -3.60
N LYS A 6 5.25 13.02 -3.08
CA LYS A 6 6.24 14.06 -3.41
C LYS A 6 7.57 13.76 -2.71
N HIS A 7 8.59 13.35 -3.45
CA HIS A 7 9.98 13.41 -2.99
C HIS A 7 10.51 14.86 -3.03
N PRO A 8 11.50 15.19 -2.19
CA PRO A 8 12.06 16.54 -2.09
C PRO A 8 13.13 16.77 -3.16
N PHE A 9 12.77 16.88 -4.44
CA PHE A 9 13.68 17.44 -5.44
C PHE A 9 12.87 18.24 -6.46
N GLY A 10 12.81 19.56 -6.24
CA GLY A 10 12.22 20.51 -7.16
C GLY A 10 13.09 20.63 -8.42
N ARG A 11 12.58 20.17 -9.56
CA ARG A 11 12.87 20.78 -10.86
C ARG A 11 11.60 20.86 -11.71
N ARG A 12 11.42 22.06 -12.25
CA ARG A 12 10.32 22.55 -13.09
C ARG A 12 10.23 21.71 -14.37
N LEU A 13 9.25 20.81 -14.45
CA LEU A 13 8.92 19.99 -15.62
C LEU A 13 7.71 20.62 -16.34
N GLU A 14 7.90 21.75 -17.02
CA GLU A 14 6.81 22.40 -17.78
C GLU A 14 6.69 21.92 -19.25
N SER A 15 7.43 20.89 -19.66
CA SER A 15 7.44 20.43 -21.06
C SER A 15 7.58 18.91 -21.26
N LEU A 16 7.23 18.09 -20.27
CA LEU A 16 7.21 16.64 -20.45
C LEU A 16 5.79 16.15 -20.73
N SER A 17 5.63 15.40 -21.81
CA SER A 17 4.35 14.79 -22.21
C SER A 17 3.68 14.06 -21.02
N VAL A 18 2.35 13.99 -20.96
CA VAL A 18 1.58 13.29 -19.90
C VAL A 18 2.15 11.89 -19.61
N VAL A 19 2.69 11.26 -20.65
CA VAL A 19 3.35 9.95 -20.62
C VAL A 19 4.73 9.96 -19.93
N GLU A 20 5.56 10.99 -20.13
CA GLU A 20 6.84 11.11 -19.43
C GLU A 20 6.64 11.35 -17.93
N GLY A 21 5.66 12.18 -17.57
CA GLY A 21 5.24 12.35 -16.18
C GLY A 21 4.76 11.04 -15.54
N GLY A 22 4.09 10.16 -16.29
CA GLY A 22 3.63 8.85 -15.84
C GLY A 22 4.76 7.88 -15.49
N ILE A 23 5.84 7.85 -16.28
CA ILE A 23 7.01 6.98 -16.03
C ILE A 23 7.75 7.45 -14.77
N ILE A 24 8.01 8.76 -14.65
CA ILE A 24 8.71 9.34 -13.51
C ILE A 24 7.92 9.10 -12.21
N ARG A 25 6.59 9.26 -12.26
CA ARG A 25 5.66 8.96 -11.15
C ARG A 25 5.77 7.55 -10.66
N SER A 26 5.65 6.60 -11.58
CA SER A 26 5.60 5.17 -11.28
C SER A 26 6.92 4.71 -10.67
N HIS A 27 8.05 5.17 -11.23
CA HIS A 27 9.37 4.85 -10.71
C HIS A 27 9.61 5.42 -9.30
N LEU A 28 9.22 6.67 -9.05
CA LEU A 28 9.40 7.30 -7.75
C LEU A 28 8.55 6.62 -6.66
N SER A 29 7.30 6.28 -6.99
CA SER A 29 6.42 5.46 -6.13
C SER A 29 7.05 4.10 -5.83
N MET A 30 7.52 3.39 -6.86
CA MET A 30 8.17 2.09 -6.71
C MET A 30 9.39 2.15 -5.77
N ARG A 31 10.20 3.21 -5.84
CA ARG A 31 11.35 3.40 -4.93
C ARG A 31 10.93 3.54 -3.48
N PHE A 32 9.89 4.34 -3.21
CA PHE A 32 9.37 4.51 -1.85
C PHE A 32 8.83 3.18 -1.30
N TRP A 33 8.03 2.45 -2.08
CA TRP A 33 7.48 1.17 -1.64
C TRP A 33 8.53 0.09 -1.47
N LEU A 34 9.57 0.06 -2.31
CA LEU A 34 10.70 -0.84 -2.15
C LEU A 34 11.45 -0.57 -0.83
N PHE A 35 11.71 0.71 -0.52
CA PHE A 35 12.30 1.10 0.74
C PHE A 35 11.42 0.66 1.92
N LEU A 36 10.13 0.98 1.89
CA LEU A 36 9.21 0.61 2.97
C LEU A 36 9.11 -0.90 3.16
N CYS A 37 9.04 -1.69 2.08
CA CYS A 37 9.00 -3.15 2.12
C CYS A 37 10.26 -3.73 2.78
N ARG A 38 11.43 -3.17 2.47
CA ARG A 38 12.70 -3.59 3.10
C ARG A 38 12.73 -3.27 4.59
N GLU A 39 12.34 -2.05 4.97
CA GLU A 39 12.32 -1.64 6.38
C GLU A 39 11.32 -2.46 7.19
N THR A 40 10.13 -2.75 6.64
CA THR A 40 9.14 -3.58 7.31
C THR A 40 9.58 -5.04 7.41
N ALA A 41 10.17 -5.59 6.36
CA ALA A 41 10.73 -6.95 6.40
C ALA A 41 11.86 -7.07 7.44
N ASP A 42 12.77 -6.10 7.49
CA ASP A 42 13.85 -6.07 8.49
C ASP A 42 13.28 -5.98 9.91
N ALA A 43 12.29 -5.12 10.14
CA ALA A 43 11.63 -4.98 11.44
C ALA A 43 10.92 -6.27 11.90
N ILE A 44 10.31 -7.02 10.97
CA ILE A 44 9.67 -8.32 11.26
C ILE A 44 10.73 -9.36 11.64
N VAL A 45 11.80 -9.49 10.84
CA VAL A 45 12.85 -10.49 11.07
C VAL A 45 13.65 -10.20 12.35
N THR A 46 13.90 -8.94 12.66
CA THR A 46 14.63 -8.52 13.87
C THR A 46 13.78 -8.48 15.14
N GLY A 47 12.47 -8.79 15.05
CA GLY A 47 11.56 -8.78 16.19
C GLY A 47 11.26 -7.38 16.76
N ARG A 48 11.56 -6.31 16.01
CA ARG A 48 11.39 -4.90 16.43
C ARG A 48 9.97 -4.36 16.23
N GLY A 49 8.95 -5.23 16.29
CA GLY A 49 7.53 -4.83 16.18
C GLY A 49 7.07 -4.52 14.76
N GLY A 50 7.59 -5.21 13.74
CA GLY A 50 7.11 -5.09 12.37
C GLY A 50 5.72 -5.70 12.16
N GLN A 51 4.81 -4.97 11.52
CA GLN A 51 3.46 -5.46 11.18
C GLN A 51 3.47 -6.18 9.83
N VAL A 52 3.05 -7.44 9.83
CA VAL A 52 2.97 -8.29 8.62
C VAL A 52 1.99 -7.68 7.59
N GLU A 53 0.94 -7.00 8.05
CA GLU A 53 -0.03 -6.30 7.21
C GLU A 53 0.63 -5.15 6.42
N ARG A 54 1.61 -4.44 7.01
CA ARG A 54 2.35 -3.38 6.31
C ARG A 54 3.24 -3.95 5.22
N LEU A 55 3.85 -5.12 5.44
CA LEU A 55 4.63 -5.83 4.44
C LEU A 55 3.75 -6.25 3.24
N VAL A 56 2.54 -6.74 3.51
CA VAL A 56 1.54 -7.09 2.48
C VAL A 56 1.16 -5.88 1.63
N VAL A 57 0.81 -4.75 2.27
CA VAL A 57 0.45 -3.52 1.54
C VAL A 57 1.61 -3.04 0.68
N ALA A 58 2.83 -3.00 1.23
CA ALA A 58 4.01 -2.57 0.49
C ALA A 58 4.27 -3.47 -0.74
N ALA A 59 4.14 -4.79 -0.60
CA ALA A 59 4.34 -5.73 -1.71
C ALA A 59 3.29 -5.59 -2.83
N LEU A 60 2.03 -5.31 -2.48
CA LEU A 60 0.95 -5.05 -3.45
C LEU A 60 1.17 -3.73 -4.20
N GLU A 61 1.59 -2.69 -3.49
CA GLU A 61 1.87 -1.37 -4.05
C GLU A 61 3.09 -1.37 -4.99
N ILE A 62 4.11 -2.20 -4.72
CA ILE A 62 5.22 -2.47 -5.65
C ILE A 62 4.68 -3.07 -6.95
N SER A 63 3.88 -4.14 -6.88
CA SER A 63 3.30 -4.80 -8.07
C SER A 63 2.42 -3.84 -8.89
N SER A 64 1.62 -3.01 -8.22
CA SER A 64 0.80 -1.98 -8.87
C SER A 64 1.68 -0.92 -9.55
N SER A 65 2.72 -0.43 -8.89
CA SER A 65 3.66 0.55 -9.44
C SER A 65 4.43 0.00 -10.64
N THR A 66 4.81 -1.29 -10.63
CA THR A 66 5.43 -1.97 -11.77
C THR A 66 4.46 -2.11 -12.95
N THR A 67 3.19 -2.40 -12.67
CA THR A 67 2.14 -2.46 -13.70
C THR A 67 1.89 -1.08 -14.31
N GLN A 68 1.85 -0.03 -13.48
CA GLN A 68 1.69 1.34 -13.95
C GLN A 68 2.88 1.80 -14.80
N LEU A 69 4.11 1.43 -14.40
CA LEU A 69 5.31 1.64 -15.19
C LEU A 69 5.19 0.95 -16.55
N LEU A 70 4.79 -0.33 -16.57
CA LEU A 70 4.59 -1.09 -17.79
C LEU A 70 3.56 -0.44 -18.72
N VAL A 71 2.40 -0.04 -18.21
CA VAL A 71 1.35 0.66 -18.98
C VAL A 71 1.88 1.98 -19.53
N SER A 72 2.63 2.74 -18.73
CA SER A 72 3.23 4.02 -19.14
C SER A 72 4.38 3.84 -20.13
N SER A 73 5.07 2.70 -20.12
CA SER A 73 6.11 2.35 -21.09
C SER A 73 5.51 1.86 -22.42
N ARG A 74 4.39 1.13 -22.37
CA ARG A 74 3.69 0.62 -23.57
C ARG A 74 3.24 1.72 -24.52
N VAL A 75 2.87 2.90 -24.01
CA VAL A 75 2.41 4.03 -24.82
C VAL A 75 3.53 4.77 -25.57
N LYS A 76 4.80 4.43 -25.31
CA LYS A 76 5.98 5.00 -26.00
C LYS A 76 6.86 3.96 -26.69
N ALA A 77 6.88 2.73 -26.20
CA ALA A 77 7.68 1.66 -26.77
C ALA A 77 6.98 1.07 -28.00
N SER A 78 7.76 0.66 -29.00
CA SER A 78 7.23 -0.16 -30.09
C SER A 78 6.77 -1.51 -29.53
N THR A 79 5.66 -2.04 -30.06
CA THR A 79 5.06 -3.32 -29.62
C THR A 79 6.03 -4.50 -29.79
N THR A 80 7.01 -4.40 -30.68
CA THR A 80 8.06 -5.41 -30.92
C THR A 80 9.34 -5.19 -30.12
N SER A 81 9.36 -4.24 -29.18
CA SER A 81 10.54 -3.93 -28.38
C SER A 81 10.91 -5.09 -27.44
N LYS A 82 12.14 -5.59 -27.57
CA LYS A 82 12.72 -6.58 -26.64
C LYS A 82 12.74 -6.07 -25.19
N CYS A 83 12.92 -4.77 -24.99
CA CYS A 83 12.91 -4.14 -23.66
C CYS A 83 11.51 -4.16 -23.04
N LEU A 84 10.47 -3.91 -23.85
CA LEU A 84 9.09 -3.99 -23.40
C LEU A 84 8.70 -5.41 -23.01
N ALA A 85 9.05 -6.40 -23.85
CA ALA A 85 8.83 -7.82 -23.54
C ALA A 85 9.55 -8.26 -22.25
N GLY A 86 10.78 -7.78 -22.02
CA GLY A 86 11.50 -8.01 -20.77
C GLY A 86 10.79 -7.41 -19.55
N LEU A 87 10.30 -6.17 -19.66
CA LEU A 87 9.54 -5.50 -18.61
C LEU A 87 8.21 -6.22 -18.30
N GLU A 88 7.53 -6.74 -19.31
CA GLU A 88 6.29 -7.52 -19.13
C GLU A 88 6.53 -8.81 -18.35
N ASN A 89 7.61 -9.52 -18.67
CA ASN A 89 7.98 -10.72 -17.93
C ASN A 89 8.39 -10.40 -16.49
N ALA A 90 9.16 -9.33 -16.28
CA ALA A 90 9.51 -8.85 -14.95
C ALA A 90 8.26 -8.47 -14.14
N ALA A 91 7.29 -7.77 -14.73
CA ALA A 91 6.04 -7.41 -14.07
C ALA A 91 5.23 -8.64 -13.64
N LYS A 92 5.14 -9.67 -14.51
CA LYS A 92 4.48 -10.94 -14.18
C LYS A 92 5.15 -11.65 -13.00
N GLU A 93 6.48 -11.72 -13.00
CA GLU A 93 7.22 -12.33 -11.90
C GLU A 93 7.06 -11.53 -10.60
N VAL A 94 7.08 -10.20 -10.64
CA VAL A 94 6.78 -9.36 -9.47
C VAL A 94 5.39 -9.67 -8.91
N SER A 95 4.35 -9.73 -9.74
CA SER A 95 2.99 -10.07 -9.28
C SER A 95 2.91 -11.47 -8.66
N LYS A 96 3.60 -12.45 -9.25
CA LYS A 96 3.68 -13.82 -8.70
C LYS A 96 4.39 -13.85 -7.35
N MET A 97 5.50 -13.12 -7.21
CA MET A 97 6.24 -13.04 -5.95
C MET A 97 5.44 -12.31 -4.87
N THR A 98 4.73 -11.23 -5.21
CA THR A 98 3.79 -10.56 -4.31
C THR A 98 2.71 -11.53 -3.82
N GLY A 99 2.13 -12.35 -4.71
CA GLY A 99 1.17 -13.38 -4.31
C GLY A 99 1.72 -14.37 -3.28
N LYS A 100 2.98 -14.80 -3.43
CA LYS A 100 3.66 -15.65 -2.43
C LYS A 100 3.84 -14.95 -1.09
N VAL A 101 4.22 -13.67 -1.09
CA VAL A 101 4.38 -12.88 0.16
C VAL A 101 3.05 -12.75 0.89
N VAL A 102 1.96 -12.47 0.18
CA VAL A 102 0.62 -12.37 0.77
C VAL A 102 0.17 -13.72 1.36
N ALA A 103 0.40 -14.82 0.64
CA ALA A 103 0.09 -16.14 1.14
C ALA A 103 0.89 -16.47 2.41
N ALA A 104 2.20 -16.20 2.42
CA ALA A 104 3.06 -16.42 3.58
C ALA A 104 2.64 -15.56 4.78
N ALA A 105 2.29 -14.30 4.55
CA ALA A 105 1.79 -13.38 5.57
C ALA A 105 0.45 -13.84 6.19
N ASN A 106 -0.48 -14.33 5.37
CA ASN A 106 -1.75 -14.87 5.84
C ASN A 106 -1.56 -16.18 6.64
N ASN A 107 -0.62 -17.03 6.23
CA ASN A 107 -0.28 -18.24 6.98
C ASN A 107 0.37 -17.91 8.34
N ALA A 108 1.24 -16.90 8.39
CA ALA A 108 1.84 -16.44 9.64
C ALA A 108 0.80 -15.89 10.62
N SER A 109 -0.13 -15.05 10.14
CA SER A 109 -1.16 -14.43 10.98
C SER A 109 -2.28 -15.39 11.43
N SER A 110 -2.51 -16.49 10.71
CA SER A 110 -3.47 -17.54 11.12
C SER A 110 -2.90 -18.50 12.16
N THR A 111 -1.59 -18.77 12.12
CA THR A 111 -0.91 -19.64 13.09
C THR A 111 -0.94 -19.03 14.50
N ASP A 112 -0.75 -17.72 14.64
CA ASP A 112 -0.81 -17.03 15.94
C ASP A 112 -2.21 -17.08 16.58
N LYS A 113 -3.27 -17.08 15.76
CA LYS A 113 -4.66 -17.10 16.24
C LYS A 113 -5.15 -18.49 16.65
N GLN A 114 -4.50 -19.55 16.17
CA GLN A 114 -4.90 -20.93 16.50
C GLN A 114 -4.52 -21.37 17.92
N LEU A 115 -3.63 -20.62 18.59
CA LEU A 115 -3.21 -20.89 19.95
C LEU A 115 -4.21 -20.44 21.03
N ASP A 116 -5.26 -19.69 20.64
CA ASP A 116 -6.29 -19.18 21.55
C ASP A 116 -7.61 -19.97 21.46
N ASN A 117 -7.50 -21.26 21.11
CA ASN A 117 -8.65 -22.16 21.04
C ASN A 117 -9.09 -22.48 22.47
N MET A 118 -9.89 -21.58 23.06
CA MET A 118 -10.46 -21.74 24.39
C MET A 118 -11.35 -22.99 24.42
N ASP A 119 -11.02 -23.94 25.30
CA ASP A 119 -11.81 -25.16 25.55
C ASP A 119 -13.14 -24.79 26.25
N PHE A 120 -14.16 -24.39 25.48
CA PHE A 120 -15.51 -24.07 25.97
C PHE A 120 -16.13 -25.18 26.82
N ALA A 121 -15.69 -26.43 26.64
CA ALA A 121 -16.18 -27.60 27.35
C ALA A 121 -15.75 -27.69 28.83
N LYS A 122 -14.84 -26.82 29.31
CA LYS A 122 -14.30 -26.86 30.69
C LYS A 122 -14.80 -25.72 31.58
N LEU A 123 -15.58 -24.78 31.07
CA LEU A 123 -16.04 -23.60 31.82
C LEU A 123 -17.38 -23.86 32.51
N SER A 124 -17.53 -23.40 33.76
CA SER A 124 -18.83 -23.36 34.45
C SER A 124 -19.76 -22.35 33.75
N PHE A 125 -21.09 -22.53 33.85
CA PHE A 125 -22.09 -21.65 33.20
C PHE A 125 -21.85 -20.16 33.44
N THR A 126 -21.51 -19.77 34.68
CA THR A 126 -21.22 -18.37 35.04
C THR A 126 -19.89 -17.86 34.48
N GLN A 127 -18.90 -18.74 34.32
CA GLN A 127 -17.62 -18.40 33.69
C GLN A 127 -17.78 -18.26 32.18
N ALA A 128 -18.52 -19.17 31.55
CA ALA A 128 -18.82 -19.11 30.12
C ALA A 128 -19.57 -17.82 29.76
N HIS A 129 -20.57 -17.42 30.56
CA HIS A 129 -21.29 -16.17 30.33
C HIS A 129 -20.41 -14.93 30.55
N LYS A 130 -19.50 -14.96 31.54
CA LYS A 130 -18.54 -13.87 31.74
C LYS A 130 -17.58 -13.75 30.54
N GLU A 131 -17.01 -14.86 30.08
CA GLU A 131 -16.13 -14.89 28.90
C GLU A 131 -16.88 -14.45 27.63
N GLU A 132 -18.16 -14.79 27.49
CA GLU A 132 -19.02 -14.33 26.41
C GLU A 132 -19.14 -12.79 26.45
N VAL A 133 -19.47 -12.21 27.60
CA VAL A 133 -19.59 -10.76 27.77
C VAL A 133 -18.25 -10.07 27.54
N ASP A 134 -17.15 -10.61 28.07
CA ASP A 134 -15.80 -10.07 27.88
C ASP A 134 -15.40 -10.10 26.39
N THR A 135 -15.76 -11.18 25.67
CA THR A 135 -15.57 -11.28 24.22
C THR A 135 -16.43 -10.26 23.47
N GLN A 136 -17.68 -10.05 23.87
CA GLN A 136 -18.56 -9.04 23.27
C GLN A 136 -18.01 -7.62 23.47
N VAL A 137 -17.53 -7.29 24.68
CA VAL A 137 -16.85 -6.02 24.95
C VAL A 137 -15.63 -5.86 24.04
N ARG A 138 -14.83 -6.91 23.88
CA ARG A 138 -13.67 -6.90 22.99
C ARG A 138 -14.05 -6.64 21.53
N VAL A 139 -15.16 -7.22 21.06
CA VAL A 139 -15.69 -6.94 19.71
C VAL A 139 -16.02 -5.46 19.57
N LEU A 140 -16.75 -4.87 20.52
CA LEU A 140 -17.11 -3.45 20.48
C LEU A 140 -15.88 -2.53 20.49
N GLU A 141 -14.85 -2.85 21.28
CA GLU A 141 -13.58 -2.11 21.28
C GLU A 141 -12.89 -2.15 19.91
N LEU A 142 -12.82 -3.33 19.30
CA LEU A 142 -12.19 -3.51 17.98
C LEU A 142 -12.97 -2.78 16.88
N GLU A 143 -14.31 -2.79 16.93
CA GLU A 143 -15.16 -2.03 16.01
C GLU A 143 -14.93 -0.52 16.13
N ALA A 144 -14.77 -0.01 17.36
CA ALA A 144 -14.43 1.39 17.60
C ALA A 144 -13.05 1.76 17.03
N GLN A 145 -12.03 0.92 17.27
CA GLN A 145 -10.68 1.11 16.74
C GLN A 145 -10.67 1.07 15.20
N LEU A 146 -11.36 0.11 14.60
CA LEU A 146 -11.51 0.00 13.14
C LEU A 146 -12.18 1.25 12.55
N THR A 147 -13.21 1.77 13.21
CA THR A 147 -13.89 3.00 12.79
C THR A 147 -12.96 4.20 12.89
N ALA A 148 -12.17 4.32 13.95
CA ALA A 148 -11.17 5.38 14.12
C ALA A 148 -10.09 5.34 13.01
N GLU A 149 -9.53 4.16 12.72
CA GLU A 149 -8.53 4.00 11.65
C GLU A 149 -9.12 4.29 10.26
N ARG A 150 -10.38 3.91 10.01
CA ARG A 150 -11.08 4.29 8.77
C ARG A 150 -11.22 5.81 8.64
N MET A 151 -11.58 6.51 9.71
CA MET A 151 -11.65 7.97 9.71
C MET A 151 -10.27 8.60 9.48
N ARG A 152 -9.22 8.07 10.12
CA ARG A 152 -7.83 8.51 9.92
C ARG A 152 -7.39 8.33 8.47
N LEU A 153 -7.63 7.15 7.88
CA LEU A 153 -7.32 6.86 6.48
C LEU A 153 -8.09 7.80 5.53
N ALA A 154 -9.37 8.06 5.81
CA ALA A 154 -10.16 9.02 5.04
C ALA A 154 -9.58 10.45 5.15
N GLY A 155 -9.13 10.85 6.34
CA GLY A 155 -8.44 12.14 6.56
C GLY A 155 -7.15 12.26 5.75
N ILE A 156 -6.29 11.24 5.79
CA ILE A 156 -5.05 11.18 4.98
C ILE A 156 -5.38 11.31 3.50
N ARG A 157 -6.38 10.57 3.01
CA ARG A 157 -6.80 10.64 1.61
C ARG A 157 -7.31 12.05 1.24
N ARG A 158 -8.16 12.66 2.07
CA ARG A 158 -8.67 14.04 1.85
C ARG A 158 -7.53 15.05 1.80
N PHE A 159 -6.60 15.01 2.74
CA PHE A 159 -5.42 15.87 2.75
C PHE A 159 -4.59 15.72 1.47
N ASN A 160 -4.37 14.49 1.01
CA ASN A 160 -3.66 14.21 -0.24
C ASN A 160 -4.39 14.80 -1.46
N TYR A 161 -5.73 14.91 -1.45
CA TYR A 161 -6.50 15.54 -2.52
C TYR A 161 -6.55 17.07 -2.41
N SER A 162 -6.74 17.64 -1.23
CA SER A 162 -6.77 19.10 -1.04
C SER A 162 -5.45 19.75 -1.43
N ASN A 163 -4.31 19.16 -1.03
CA ASN A 163 -2.99 19.64 -1.43
C ASN A 163 -2.69 19.41 -2.93
N SER A 164 -3.42 18.51 -3.60
CA SER A 164 -3.33 18.36 -5.05
C SER A 164 -4.11 19.45 -5.80
N ALA A 165 -5.20 19.95 -5.21
CA ALA A 165 -6.03 21.02 -5.79
C ALA A 165 -5.39 22.42 -5.65
N GLU A 166 -4.64 22.65 -4.58
CA GLU A 166 -3.93 23.93 -4.36
C GLU A 166 -2.79 24.16 -5.39
N PHE A 167 -2.26 23.08 -5.99
CA PHE A 167 -1.25 23.16 -7.04
C PHE A 167 -1.78 23.63 -8.42
N GLU A 168 -3.09 23.64 -8.64
CA GLU A 168 -3.71 24.12 -9.90
C GLU A 168 -3.99 25.64 -9.86
N GLN A 169 -3.99 26.27 -8.68
CA GLN A 169 -4.29 27.71 -8.55
C GLN A 169 -3.06 28.62 -8.68
N VAL A 170 -1.84 28.07 -8.76
CA VAL A 170 -0.60 28.86 -8.93
C VAL A 170 -0.11 28.81 -10.39
N ARG A 171 -0.93 29.30 -11.32
CA ARG A 171 -0.41 29.96 -12.54
C ARG A 171 -1.06 31.33 -12.64
N PRO A 172 -0.37 32.44 -12.30
CA PRO A 172 -0.87 33.74 -12.71
C PRO A 172 -0.90 33.76 -14.24
N ARG A 173 -2.09 33.94 -14.82
CA ARG A 173 -2.23 34.28 -16.24
C ARG A 173 -1.53 35.62 -16.45
N ARG A 174 -0.30 35.59 -16.96
CA ARG A 174 0.31 36.78 -17.57
C ARG A 174 -0.41 37.02 -18.90
N CYS A 175 -1.47 37.81 -18.85
CA CYS A 175 -1.96 38.53 -20.02
C CYS A 175 -1.22 39.86 -20.06
N SER A 176 -0.50 40.14 -21.14
CA SER A 176 -0.11 41.49 -21.57
C SER A 176 0.36 41.42 -23.03
N PRO A 177 0.24 42.53 -23.79
CA PRO A 177 -0.95 42.97 -24.53
C PRO A 177 -0.97 42.43 -25.97
#